data_AF-A0A1Q7SSU3-F1
#
_entry.id   AF-A0A1Q7SSU3-F1
#
_cell.length_a   1.000
_cell.length_b   1.000
_cell.length_c   1.000
_cell.angle_alpha   90.00
_cell.angle_beta   90.00
_cell.angle_gamma   90.00
#
_symmetry.space_group_name_H-M   'P 1'
#
loop_
_entity.id
_entity.type
_entity.pdbx_description
1 polymer ?
#
loop_
_entity_poly.entity_id
_entity_poly.type
_entity_poly.pdbx_seq_one_letter_code
_entity_poly.pdbx_strand_id
1 'polypeptide(L)'
;MGTAYTRDLLPEEFGTAVHAQVAAEGVRAAISDAGIESADDIHFVQIKTGALTTERIAEARKRGRSVVTTDTYKSMAYARAVAALGIGAATGEMPSSKLADDVIVRDLSVFSNVASTSSGVELMNCEIIALGNSTHSTSNLVIAHAVMKDAIDAAAVREALRRAGLSVECELAERDRARLVNVFAKCEPDPSGATRGRRHVMFEDGDINYTRHIRGVVNAVVASVTGDTMCYVSAGAEHQGPPGGGVVAVLARTSTA
;
A
#
# COMPACT_ATOMS: atom_id res chain seq x y z
N MET A 1 -15.78 -2.47 -6.43
CA MET A 1 -15.16 -1.91 -5.21
C MET A 1 -15.98 -2.40 -4.06
N GLY A 2 -15.33 -2.82 -2.99
CA GLY A 2 -16.00 -3.16 -1.74
C GLY A 2 -15.26 -2.55 -0.55
N THR A 3 -15.97 -2.39 0.56
CA THR A 3 -15.43 -1.77 1.76
C THR A 3 -15.69 -2.61 3.00
N ALA A 4 -14.84 -2.43 4.01
CA ALA A 4 -15.04 -3.05 5.31
C ALA A 4 -14.39 -2.23 6.42
N TYR A 5 -14.89 -2.44 7.63
CA TYR A 5 -14.33 -1.91 8.86
C TYR A 5 -14.04 -3.09 9.79
N THR A 6 -12.87 -3.11 10.40
CA THR A 6 -12.56 -4.12 11.43
C THR A 6 -13.06 -3.67 12.79
N ARG A 7 -13.00 -4.58 13.77
CA ARG A 7 -13.06 -4.19 15.19
C ARG A 7 -11.94 -3.22 15.53
N ASP A 8 -12.13 -2.48 16.62
CA ASP A 8 -11.05 -1.75 17.25
C ASP A 8 -9.98 -2.72 17.79
N LEU A 9 -8.73 -2.30 17.65
CA LEU A 9 -7.54 -2.90 18.20
C LEU A 9 -7.19 -2.21 19.51
N LEU A 10 -6.76 -2.99 20.49
CA LEU A 10 -6.12 -2.45 21.68
C LEU A 10 -4.72 -1.92 21.32
N PRO A 11 -4.19 -0.93 22.07
CA PRO A 11 -2.82 -0.47 21.93
C PRO A 11 -1.76 -1.57 21.77
N GLU A 12 -1.80 -2.62 22.61
CA GLU A 12 -0.84 -3.73 22.55
C GLU A 12 -1.01 -4.67 21.35
N GLU A 13 -2.11 -4.58 20.61
CA GLU A 13 -2.32 -5.35 19.39
C GLU A 13 -1.72 -4.65 18.16
N PHE A 14 -1.56 -3.33 18.19
CA PHE A 14 -0.99 -2.58 17.06
C PHE A 14 0.41 -3.06 16.70
N GLY A 15 0.56 -3.50 15.44
CA GLY A 15 1.85 -3.86 14.88
C GLY A 15 2.26 -5.30 15.20
N THR A 16 1.34 -6.10 15.72
CA THR A 16 1.53 -7.54 16.03
C THR A 16 0.83 -8.43 14.99
N ALA A 17 1.08 -9.74 15.07
CA ALA A 17 0.31 -10.74 14.32
C ALA A 17 -1.22 -10.61 14.48
N VAL A 18 -1.71 -10.16 15.65
CA VAL A 18 -3.15 -9.97 15.88
C VAL A 18 -3.71 -8.88 14.95
N HIS A 19 -3.02 -7.75 14.83
CA HIS A 19 -3.41 -6.69 13.89
C HIS A 19 -3.38 -7.20 12.44
N ALA A 20 -2.39 -8.02 12.07
CA ALA A 20 -2.34 -8.62 10.73
C ALA A 20 -3.54 -9.53 10.44
N GLN A 21 -3.94 -10.35 11.41
CA GLN A 21 -5.11 -11.25 11.30
C GLN A 21 -6.42 -10.47 11.19
N VAL A 22 -6.60 -9.44 12.03
CA VAL A 22 -7.76 -8.55 11.98
C VAL A 22 -7.86 -7.82 10.64
N ALA A 23 -6.73 -7.34 10.10
CA ALA A 23 -6.69 -6.76 8.77
C ALA A 23 -7.08 -7.78 7.70
N ALA A 24 -6.55 -9.01 7.76
CA ALA A 24 -6.89 -10.06 6.80
C ALA A 24 -8.39 -10.41 6.78
N GLU A 25 -9.04 -10.47 7.95
CA GLU A 25 -10.48 -10.67 8.06
C GLU A 25 -11.27 -9.56 7.38
N GLY A 26 -10.92 -8.30 7.65
CA GLY A 26 -11.56 -7.15 7.01
C GLY A 26 -11.32 -7.10 5.50
N VAL A 27 -10.14 -7.48 5.02
CA VAL A 27 -9.85 -7.55 3.57
C VAL A 27 -10.71 -8.59 2.88
N ARG A 28 -10.88 -9.79 3.47
CA ARG A 28 -11.80 -10.80 2.92
C ARG A 28 -13.24 -10.29 2.87
N ALA A 29 -13.68 -9.56 3.89
CA ALA A 29 -15.00 -8.94 3.88
C ALA A 29 -15.14 -7.89 2.75
N ALA A 30 -14.15 -7.02 2.56
CA ALA A 30 -14.16 -6.02 1.50
C ALA A 30 -14.09 -6.64 0.09
N ILE A 31 -13.35 -7.73 -0.10
CA ILE A 31 -13.30 -8.49 -1.37
C ILE A 31 -14.67 -9.11 -1.66
N SER A 32 -15.30 -9.71 -0.65
CA SER A 32 -16.65 -10.28 -0.77
C SER A 32 -17.69 -9.21 -1.08
N ASP A 33 -17.63 -8.05 -0.43
CA ASP A 33 -18.50 -6.89 -0.70
C ASP A 33 -18.32 -6.37 -2.13
N ALA A 34 -17.09 -6.43 -2.65
CA ALA A 34 -16.78 -6.03 -4.01
C ALA A 34 -17.32 -6.99 -5.09
N GLY A 35 -17.77 -8.19 -4.72
CA GLY A 35 -18.17 -9.24 -5.67
C GLY A 35 -17.04 -9.71 -6.57
N ILE A 36 -15.80 -9.69 -6.07
CA ILE A 36 -14.62 -10.17 -6.81
C ILE A 36 -14.39 -11.65 -6.46
N GLU A 37 -14.44 -12.51 -7.47
CA GLU A 37 -14.39 -13.98 -7.29
C GLU A 37 -12.99 -14.56 -7.42
N SER A 38 -12.09 -13.88 -8.15
CA SER A 38 -10.71 -14.31 -8.37
C SER A 38 -9.71 -13.37 -7.72
N ALA A 39 -8.65 -13.92 -7.14
CA ALA A 39 -7.54 -13.13 -6.61
C ALA A 39 -6.81 -12.32 -7.69
N ASP A 40 -6.76 -12.84 -8.92
CA ASP A 40 -6.11 -12.18 -10.06
C ASP A 40 -6.83 -10.89 -10.50
N ASP A 41 -8.10 -10.77 -10.15
CA ASP A 41 -8.92 -9.59 -10.42
C ASP A 41 -8.81 -8.51 -9.33
N ILE A 42 -8.06 -8.76 -8.26
CA ILE A 42 -7.75 -7.78 -7.22
C ILE A 42 -6.51 -7.01 -7.64
N HIS A 43 -6.62 -5.68 -7.73
CA HIS A 43 -5.50 -4.86 -8.21
C HIS A 43 -4.99 -3.83 -7.21
N PHE A 44 -5.79 -3.47 -6.21
CA PHE A 44 -5.34 -2.54 -5.19
C PHE A 44 -6.21 -2.68 -3.94
N VAL A 45 -5.58 -2.89 -2.77
CA VAL A 45 -6.28 -2.89 -1.49
C VAL A 45 -5.71 -1.76 -0.64
N GLN A 46 -6.54 -0.73 -0.41
CA GLN A 46 -6.18 0.38 0.46
C GLN A 46 -6.65 0.08 1.89
N ILE A 47 -5.73 0.18 2.85
CA ILE A 47 -6.06 0.18 4.27
C ILE A 47 -5.64 1.50 4.91
N LYS A 48 -6.54 2.12 5.66
CA LYS A 48 -6.20 3.11 6.68
C LYS A 48 -6.27 2.43 8.04
N THR A 49 -5.21 2.51 8.84
CA THR A 49 -5.16 1.92 10.19
C THR A 49 -4.68 2.93 11.23
N GLY A 50 -4.91 2.62 12.50
CA GLY A 50 -4.40 3.36 13.65
C GLY A 50 -2.86 3.30 13.80
N ALA A 51 -2.37 4.01 14.80
CA ALA A 51 -0.97 4.01 15.24
C ALA A 51 -0.89 4.28 16.75
N LEU A 52 0.27 4.03 17.36
CA LEU A 52 0.46 4.29 18.77
C LEU A 52 0.75 5.79 19.02
N THR A 53 -0.01 6.36 19.95
CA THR A 53 0.28 7.66 20.56
C THR A 53 0.85 7.45 21.96
N THR A 54 1.42 8.50 22.55
CA THR A 54 1.91 8.47 23.93
C THR A 54 0.81 8.01 24.92
N GLU A 55 -0.42 8.45 24.71
CA GLU A 55 -1.58 8.11 25.54
C GLU A 55 -1.93 6.62 25.42
N ARG A 56 -1.96 6.10 24.19
CA ARG A 56 -2.23 4.67 23.91
C ARG A 56 -1.15 3.77 24.53
N ILE A 57 0.11 4.18 24.43
CA ILE A 57 1.23 3.47 25.06
C ILE A 57 1.08 3.46 26.59
N ALA A 58 0.73 4.60 27.19
CA ALA A 58 0.51 4.70 28.63
C ALA A 58 -0.69 3.84 29.09
N GLU A 59 -1.75 3.78 28.28
CA GLU A 59 -2.92 2.94 28.54
C GLU A 59 -2.58 1.44 28.55
N ALA A 60 -1.82 0.97 27.55
CA ALA A 60 -1.31 -0.41 27.53
C ALA A 60 -0.50 -0.73 28.80
N ARG A 61 0.41 0.19 29.17
CA ARG A 61 1.25 0.04 30.37
C ARG A 61 0.42 -0.01 31.65
N LYS A 62 -0.63 0.81 31.78
CA LYS A 62 -1.55 0.77 32.94
C LYS A 62 -2.26 -0.58 33.08
N ARG A 63 -2.50 -1.27 31.96
CA ARG A 63 -3.07 -2.62 31.91
C ARG A 63 -2.00 -3.73 32.04
N GLY A 64 -0.74 -3.39 32.29
CA GLY A 64 0.37 -4.34 32.42
C GLY A 64 0.80 -4.97 31.09
N ARG A 65 0.49 -4.33 29.96
CA ARG A 65 0.78 -4.83 28.61
C ARG A 65 1.94 -4.07 27.97
N SER A 66 2.74 -4.78 27.17
CA SER A 66 3.77 -4.19 26.31
C SER A 66 3.21 -3.83 24.95
N VAL A 67 3.81 -2.85 24.30
CA VAL A 67 3.55 -2.48 22.90
C VAL A 67 4.76 -2.84 22.05
N VAL A 68 4.57 -2.97 20.72
CA VAL A 68 5.66 -3.34 19.78
C VAL A 68 6.79 -2.30 19.74
N THR A 69 6.48 -1.03 20.04
CA THR A 69 7.45 0.06 20.13
C THR A 69 6.88 1.21 20.96
N THR A 70 7.74 1.96 21.65
CA THR A 70 7.36 3.20 22.34
C THR A 70 7.59 4.46 21.49
N ASP A 71 8.15 4.30 20.29
CA ASP A 71 8.30 5.36 19.30
C ASP A 71 7.03 5.45 18.45
N THR A 72 6.34 6.59 18.52
CA THR A 72 5.06 6.82 17.84
C THR A 72 5.21 6.78 16.31
N TYR A 73 6.30 7.29 15.77
CA TYR A 73 6.56 7.29 14.33
C TYR A 73 6.91 5.87 13.84
N LYS A 74 7.75 5.13 14.58
CA LYS A 74 8.06 3.73 14.26
C LYS A 74 6.81 2.86 14.35
N SER A 75 5.86 3.16 15.24
CA SER A 75 4.59 2.43 15.33
C SER A 75 3.78 2.51 14.04
N MET A 76 3.87 3.62 13.31
CA MET A 76 3.22 3.78 12.01
C MET A 76 3.76 2.79 10.98
N ALA A 77 5.09 2.54 10.97
CA ALA A 77 5.71 1.55 10.10
C ALA A 77 5.25 0.13 10.44
N TYR A 78 5.21 -0.22 11.73
CA TYR A 78 4.66 -1.51 12.18
C TYR A 78 3.20 -1.69 11.77
N ALA A 79 2.36 -0.65 11.96
CA ALA A 79 0.95 -0.71 11.61
C ALA A 79 0.72 -0.91 10.11
N ARG A 80 1.49 -0.22 9.26
CA ARG A 80 1.48 -0.43 7.80
C ARG A 80 1.92 -1.84 7.42
N ALA A 81 3.05 -2.29 7.96
CA ALA A 81 3.62 -3.60 7.71
C ALA A 81 2.62 -4.74 7.98
N VAL A 82 1.99 -4.76 9.16
CA VAL A 82 1.05 -5.82 9.51
C VAL A 82 -0.24 -5.77 8.71
N ALA A 83 -0.73 -4.57 8.39
CA ALA A 83 -1.89 -4.42 7.51
C ALA A 83 -1.58 -4.94 6.09
N ALA A 84 -0.36 -4.70 5.58
CA ALA A 84 0.07 -5.19 4.26
C ALA A 84 0.22 -6.71 4.22
N LEU A 85 0.77 -7.31 5.27
CA LEU A 85 0.80 -8.77 5.44
C LEU A 85 -0.62 -9.35 5.51
N GLY A 86 -1.52 -8.68 6.23
CA GLY A 86 -2.94 -9.05 6.29
C GLY A 86 -3.61 -9.06 4.91
N ILE A 87 -3.33 -8.04 4.07
CA ILE A 87 -3.75 -8.01 2.66
C ILE A 87 -3.21 -9.22 1.92
N GLY A 88 -1.89 -9.45 1.95
CA GLY A 88 -1.26 -10.55 1.22
C GLY A 88 -1.78 -11.94 1.62
N ALA A 89 -2.11 -12.15 2.90
CA ALA A 89 -2.73 -13.40 3.36
C ALA A 89 -4.20 -13.52 2.96
N ALA A 90 -4.92 -12.41 2.81
CA ALA A 90 -6.32 -12.41 2.37
C ALA A 90 -6.46 -12.58 0.85
N THR A 91 -5.50 -12.08 0.08
CA THR A 91 -5.42 -12.21 -1.38
C THR A 91 -4.76 -13.51 -1.84
N GLY A 92 -4.20 -14.31 -0.92
CA GLY A 92 -3.57 -15.60 -1.22
C GLY A 92 -2.12 -15.50 -1.72
N GLU A 93 -1.52 -14.31 -1.69
CA GLU A 93 -0.12 -14.09 -2.09
C GLU A 93 0.89 -14.71 -1.12
N MET A 94 0.46 -14.96 0.12
CA MET A 94 1.26 -15.64 1.15
C MET A 94 0.37 -16.51 2.05
N PRO A 95 0.92 -17.58 2.64
CA PRO A 95 0.18 -18.38 3.60
C PRO A 95 -0.04 -17.61 4.92
N SER A 96 -1.14 -17.91 5.62
CA SER A 96 -1.46 -17.29 6.91
C SER A 96 -0.39 -17.51 7.99
N SER A 97 0.44 -18.54 7.86
CA SER A 97 1.59 -18.79 8.74
C SER A 97 2.66 -17.69 8.67
N LYS A 98 2.63 -16.81 7.66
CA LYS A 98 3.51 -15.64 7.56
C LYS A 98 3.00 -14.43 8.34
N LEU A 99 1.79 -14.49 8.91
CA LEU A 99 1.28 -13.47 9.84
C LEU A 99 1.88 -13.69 11.24
N ALA A 100 3.19 -13.50 11.35
CA ALA A 100 3.97 -13.83 12.53
C ALA A 100 4.96 -12.69 12.90
N ASP A 101 5.21 -12.51 14.20
CA ASP A 101 6.02 -11.41 14.74
C ASP A 101 7.49 -11.41 14.26
N ASP A 102 8.01 -12.56 13.83
CA ASP A 102 9.36 -12.71 13.27
C ASP A 102 9.46 -12.28 11.79
N VAL A 103 8.33 -12.19 11.09
CA VAL A 103 8.24 -11.67 9.72
C VAL A 103 8.11 -10.15 9.71
N ILE A 104 7.28 -9.61 10.60
CA ILE A 104 6.89 -8.19 10.63
C ILE A 104 8.14 -7.29 10.72
N VAL A 105 8.29 -6.41 9.72
CA VAL A 105 9.41 -5.46 9.52
C VAL A 105 10.82 -6.08 9.50
N ARG A 106 10.93 -7.41 9.37
CA ARG A 106 12.20 -8.16 9.45
C ARG A 106 12.47 -8.96 8.18
N ASP A 107 11.53 -9.78 7.75
CA ASP A 107 11.62 -10.55 6.51
C ASP A 107 10.93 -9.77 5.38
N LEU A 108 11.66 -8.87 4.75
CA LEU A 108 11.15 -8.04 3.66
C LEU A 108 11.06 -8.80 2.32
N SER A 109 11.38 -10.10 2.29
CA SER A 109 11.11 -10.95 1.12
C SER A 109 9.63 -11.35 1.03
N VAL A 110 8.88 -11.19 2.13
CA VAL A 110 7.43 -11.44 2.20
C VAL A 110 6.71 -10.12 1.98
N PHE A 111 5.93 -10.01 0.91
CA PHE A 111 5.17 -8.79 0.62
C PHE A 111 3.93 -9.09 -0.23
N SER A 112 3.01 -8.14 -0.28
CA SER A 112 1.87 -8.14 -1.20
C SER A 112 2.11 -7.19 -2.36
N ASN A 113 1.73 -7.60 -3.57
CA ASN A 113 1.85 -6.83 -4.81
C ASN A 113 0.68 -5.86 -5.03
N VAL A 114 -0.38 -5.95 -4.23
CA VAL A 114 -1.59 -5.11 -4.33
C VAL A 114 -1.85 -4.26 -3.10
N ALA A 115 -1.06 -4.44 -2.03
CA ALA A 115 -1.24 -3.74 -0.78
C ALA A 115 -0.83 -2.27 -0.84
N SER A 116 -1.73 -1.38 -0.40
CA SER A 116 -1.42 0.00 -0.07
C SER A 116 -1.95 0.33 1.31
N THR A 117 -1.06 0.60 2.25
CA THR A 117 -1.44 0.87 3.63
C THR A 117 -0.97 2.26 4.05
N SER A 118 -1.83 2.94 4.80
CA SER A 118 -1.50 4.17 5.49
C SER A 118 -1.89 4.00 6.94
N SER A 119 -1.07 4.52 7.84
CA SER A 119 -1.40 4.61 9.26
C SER A 119 -1.69 6.06 9.62
N GLY A 120 -2.39 6.27 10.73
CA GLY A 120 -2.72 7.58 11.29
C GLY A 120 -3.13 7.44 12.75
N VAL A 121 -3.21 8.55 13.47
CA VAL A 121 -3.58 8.53 14.89
C VAL A 121 -5.10 8.57 15.10
N GLU A 122 -5.87 8.84 14.05
CA GLU A 122 -7.31 9.08 14.08
C GLU A 122 -8.17 7.82 14.34
N LEU A 123 -7.63 6.61 14.09
CA LEU A 123 -8.39 5.36 14.16
C LEU A 123 -7.85 4.37 15.20
N MET A 124 -8.73 3.48 15.66
CA MET A 124 -8.38 2.29 16.45
C MET A 124 -8.58 0.99 15.68
N ASN A 125 -9.17 1.03 14.49
CA ASN A 125 -9.45 -0.11 13.62
C ASN A 125 -8.71 0.00 12.26
N CYS A 126 -9.00 -0.92 11.35
CA CYS A 126 -8.67 -0.81 9.94
C CYS A 126 -9.92 -0.47 9.11
N GLU A 127 -9.82 0.58 8.30
CA GLU A 127 -10.78 0.91 7.24
C GLU A 127 -10.21 0.46 5.90
N ILE A 128 -11.01 -0.28 5.13
CA ILE A 128 -10.52 -1.08 4.02
C ILE A 128 -11.33 -0.77 2.77
N ILE A 129 -10.63 -0.57 1.65
CA ILE A 129 -11.21 -0.47 0.31
C ILE A 129 -10.50 -1.48 -0.59
N ALA A 130 -11.25 -2.46 -1.10
CA ALA A 130 -10.78 -3.40 -2.10
C ALA A 130 -11.19 -2.94 -3.52
N LEU A 131 -10.21 -2.77 -4.40
CA LEU A 131 -10.39 -2.40 -5.80
C LEU A 131 -9.92 -3.54 -6.70
N GLY A 132 -10.79 -3.88 -7.64
CA GLY A 132 -10.57 -4.94 -8.61
C GLY A 132 -11.64 -4.92 -9.69
N ASN A 133 -11.56 -5.89 -10.59
CA ASN A 133 -12.53 -6.07 -11.67
C ASN A 133 -13.49 -7.20 -11.32
N SER A 134 -14.73 -7.12 -11.78
CA SER A 134 -15.73 -8.17 -11.54
C SER A 134 -16.65 -8.27 -12.75
N THR A 135 -16.96 -9.49 -13.16
CA THR A 135 -17.93 -9.78 -14.23
C THR A 135 -19.36 -9.38 -13.85
N HIS A 136 -19.61 -9.12 -12.56
CA HIS A 136 -20.90 -8.65 -12.04
C HIS A 136 -21.02 -7.12 -12.06
N SER A 137 -19.97 -6.40 -12.43
CA SER A 137 -19.95 -4.93 -12.45
C SER A 137 -20.45 -4.35 -13.78
N THR A 138 -21.21 -3.25 -13.71
CA THR A 138 -21.62 -2.43 -14.86
C THR A 138 -20.79 -1.14 -15.01
N SER A 139 -19.66 -1.04 -14.30
CA SER A 139 -18.82 0.16 -14.30
C SER A 139 -18.16 0.37 -15.67
N ASN A 140 -18.03 1.62 -16.11
CA ASN A 140 -17.21 2.01 -17.28
C ASN A 140 -15.75 2.28 -16.91
N LEU A 141 -15.29 1.73 -15.77
CA LEU A 141 -13.95 1.87 -15.25
C LEU A 141 -13.31 0.49 -15.12
N VAL A 142 -12.01 0.44 -15.38
CA VAL A 142 -11.15 -0.73 -15.17
C VAL A 142 -9.98 -0.31 -14.30
N ILE A 143 -9.54 -1.21 -13.42
CA ILE A 143 -8.31 -1.04 -12.65
C ILE A 143 -7.30 -2.11 -13.04
N ALA A 144 -6.03 -1.74 -13.12
CA ALA A 144 -4.93 -2.69 -13.25
C ALA A 144 -3.74 -2.22 -12.41
N HIS A 145 -2.81 -3.13 -12.12
CA HIS A 145 -1.60 -2.80 -11.39
C HIS A 145 -0.34 -3.42 -12.01
N ALA A 146 0.79 -2.83 -11.61
CA ALA A 146 2.12 -3.40 -11.71
C ALA A 146 2.87 -3.12 -10.39
N VAL A 147 4.11 -3.59 -10.31
CA VAL A 147 4.96 -3.42 -9.13
C VAL A 147 6.23 -2.69 -9.53
N MET A 148 6.46 -1.53 -8.91
CA MET A 148 7.71 -0.79 -9.01
C MET A 148 8.79 -1.55 -8.25
N LYS A 149 9.93 -1.83 -8.91
CA LYS A 149 11.07 -2.49 -8.28
C LYS A 149 11.92 -1.55 -7.44
N ASP A 150 11.90 -0.28 -7.80
CA ASP A 150 12.54 0.81 -7.07
C ASP A 150 11.76 2.11 -7.29
N ALA A 151 12.08 3.15 -6.52
CA ALA A 151 11.41 4.44 -6.57
C ALA A 151 11.53 5.20 -7.92
N ILE A 152 12.38 4.76 -8.84
CA ILE A 152 12.56 5.37 -10.16
C ILE A 152 12.17 4.42 -11.31
N ASP A 153 11.35 3.42 -11.01
CA ASP A 153 10.84 2.45 -11.97
C ASP A 153 9.66 2.99 -12.79
N ALA A 154 9.96 3.92 -13.71
CA ALA A 154 8.99 4.41 -14.67
C ALA A 154 8.45 3.31 -15.62
N ALA A 155 9.16 2.18 -15.74
CA ALA A 155 8.70 1.07 -16.59
C ALA A 155 7.50 0.37 -15.98
N ALA A 156 7.48 0.17 -14.66
CA ALA A 156 6.31 -0.36 -13.95
C ALA A 156 5.09 0.57 -14.05
N VAL A 157 5.29 1.90 -13.99
CA VAL A 157 4.19 2.88 -14.20
C VAL A 157 3.57 2.70 -15.60
N ARG A 158 4.41 2.61 -16.64
CA ARG A 158 3.94 2.35 -18.01
C ARG A 158 3.25 1.01 -18.15
N GLU A 159 3.76 -0.03 -17.49
CA GLU A 159 3.15 -1.35 -17.49
C GLU A 159 1.74 -1.32 -16.89
N ALA A 160 1.55 -0.67 -15.73
CA ALA A 160 0.22 -0.53 -15.11
C ALA A 160 -0.76 0.22 -16.03
N LEU A 161 -0.31 1.30 -16.68
CA LEU A 161 -1.10 2.05 -17.65
C LEU A 161 -1.52 1.16 -18.85
N ARG A 162 -0.61 0.37 -19.41
CA ARG A 162 -0.91 -0.55 -20.52
C ARG A 162 -1.90 -1.64 -20.12
N ARG A 163 -1.72 -2.22 -18.94
CA ARG A 163 -2.66 -3.22 -18.39
C ARG A 163 -4.07 -2.65 -18.18
N ALA A 164 -4.18 -1.36 -17.86
CA ALA A 164 -5.46 -0.65 -17.79
C ALA A 164 -6.04 -0.25 -19.17
N GLY A 165 -5.41 -0.69 -20.27
CA GLY A 165 -5.86 -0.43 -21.64
C GLY A 165 -5.54 0.98 -22.16
N LEU A 166 -4.51 1.63 -21.62
CA LEU A 166 -4.03 2.93 -22.08
C LEU A 166 -2.76 2.77 -22.94
N SER A 167 -2.61 3.63 -23.95
CA SER A 167 -1.44 3.62 -24.84
C SER A 167 -0.35 4.53 -24.28
N VAL A 168 0.80 3.95 -23.98
CA VAL A 168 1.96 4.69 -23.45
C VAL A 168 3.27 4.12 -24.01
N GLU A 169 4.09 5.01 -24.55
CA GLU A 169 5.45 4.71 -25.03
C GLU A 169 6.48 5.31 -24.07
N CYS A 170 6.66 6.64 -24.14
CA CYS A 170 7.43 7.42 -23.17
C CYS A 170 6.48 8.09 -22.17
N GLU A 171 5.59 8.94 -22.70
CA GLU A 171 4.51 9.61 -21.99
C GLU A 171 3.15 9.06 -22.44
N LEU A 172 2.14 9.25 -21.58
CA LEU A 172 0.76 8.89 -21.85
C LEU A 172 0.24 9.68 -23.05
N ALA A 173 -0.28 8.97 -24.05
CA ALA A 173 -0.83 9.60 -25.26
C ALA A 173 -1.95 10.58 -24.89
N GLU A 174 -2.01 11.73 -25.57
CA GLU A 174 -3.00 12.79 -25.30
C GLU A 174 -4.44 12.24 -25.29
N ARG A 175 -4.76 11.36 -26.26
CA ARG A 175 -6.07 10.69 -26.36
C ARG A 175 -6.46 9.89 -25.11
N ASP A 176 -5.47 9.29 -24.45
CA ASP A 176 -5.67 8.38 -23.32
C ASP A 176 -5.57 9.12 -21.98
N ARG A 177 -5.10 10.36 -21.99
CA ARG A 177 -5.01 11.22 -20.81
C ARG A 177 -6.39 11.55 -20.22
N ALA A 178 -7.40 11.75 -21.08
CA ALA A 178 -8.79 11.95 -20.65
C ALA A 178 -9.46 10.68 -20.07
N ARG A 179 -8.89 9.50 -20.34
CA ARG A 179 -9.37 8.21 -19.81
C ARG A 179 -8.74 7.88 -18.47
N LEU A 180 -7.55 8.39 -18.17
CA LEU A 180 -6.92 8.22 -16.87
C LEU A 180 -7.78 8.88 -15.80
N VAL A 181 -8.22 8.11 -14.80
CA VAL A 181 -8.95 8.64 -13.64
C VAL A 181 -7.97 8.99 -12.54
N ASN A 182 -7.10 8.04 -12.17
CA ASN A 182 -6.03 8.28 -11.19
C ASN A 182 -4.95 7.19 -11.27
N VAL A 183 -3.79 7.51 -10.71
CA VAL A 183 -2.72 6.55 -10.38
C VAL A 183 -2.54 6.52 -8.87
N PHE A 184 -2.43 5.32 -8.31
CA PHE A 184 -2.20 5.07 -6.89
C PHE A 184 -0.89 4.33 -6.73
N ALA A 185 0.07 4.89 -5.99
CA ALA A 185 1.38 4.29 -5.81
C ALA A 185 1.81 4.23 -4.34
N LYS A 186 2.49 3.13 -4.00
CA LYS A 186 3.30 3.01 -2.79
C LYS A 186 4.77 3.25 -3.11
N CYS A 187 5.50 3.73 -2.11
CA CYS A 187 6.94 3.95 -2.24
C CYS A 187 7.66 3.94 -0.88
N GLU A 188 8.94 3.57 -0.91
CA GLU A 188 9.87 3.78 0.20
C GLU A 188 11.30 3.88 -0.34
N PRO A 189 12.23 4.52 0.40
CA PRO A 189 13.64 4.41 0.07
C PRO A 189 14.08 2.96 0.20
N ASP A 190 15.00 2.53 -0.67
CA ASP A 190 15.62 1.21 -0.55
C ASP A 190 16.35 1.10 0.81
N PRO A 191 16.07 0.07 1.63
CA PRO A 191 16.66 -0.06 2.96
C PRO A 191 18.19 -0.24 2.94
N SER A 192 18.79 -0.58 1.79
CA SER A 192 20.25 -0.58 1.62
C SER A 192 20.87 0.82 1.63
N GLY A 193 20.06 1.89 1.53
CA GLY A 193 20.54 3.27 1.44
C GLY A 193 20.98 3.66 0.02
N ALA A 194 20.68 2.85 -0.99
CA ALA A 194 21.06 3.10 -2.37
C ALA A 194 19.98 2.69 -3.37
N THR A 195 19.80 3.48 -4.44
CA THR A 195 18.92 3.13 -5.56
C THR A 195 19.77 2.86 -6.79
N ARG A 196 19.67 1.66 -7.37
CA ARG A 196 20.49 1.21 -8.52
C ARG A 196 22.00 1.43 -8.32
N GLY A 197 22.49 1.12 -7.12
CA GLY A 197 23.90 1.25 -6.74
C GLY A 197 24.37 2.68 -6.44
N ARG A 198 23.47 3.67 -6.42
CA ARG A 198 23.79 5.05 -6.03
C ARG A 198 23.25 5.36 -4.64
N ARG A 199 24.16 5.69 -3.72
CA ARG A 199 23.82 6.09 -2.34
C ARG A 199 22.90 7.31 -2.34
N HIS A 200 21.87 7.29 -1.50
CA HIS A 200 21.06 8.45 -1.16
C HIS A 200 21.29 8.87 0.31
N VAL A 201 20.66 9.96 0.76
CA VAL A 201 20.77 10.49 2.15
C VAL A 201 19.45 10.47 2.92
N MET A 202 18.40 9.87 2.34
CA MET A 202 17.03 10.01 2.87
C MET A 202 16.87 9.55 4.33
N PHE A 203 17.64 8.56 4.80
CA PHE A 203 17.55 8.07 6.18
C PHE A 203 18.39 8.88 7.18
N GLU A 204 19.48 9.51 6.70
CA GLU A 204 20.40 10.30 7.52
C GLU A 204 20.06 11.79 7.55
N ASP A 205 19.02 12.21 6.81
CA ASP A 205 18.55 13.58 6.77
C ASP A 205 17.78 13.94 8.07
N GLY A 206 18.39 14.78 8.89
CA GLY A 206 17.81 15.26 10.15
C GLY A 206 16.74 16.35 9.98
N ASP A 207 16.61 16.93 8.79
CA ASP A 207 15.70 18.04 8.50
C ASP A 207 14.42 17.54 7.83
N ILE A 208 14.54 16.59 6.89
CA ILE A 208 13.44 16.09 6.08
C ILE A 208 13.33 14.58 6.24
N ASN A 209 12.24 14.14 6.87
CA ASN A 209 11.95 12.73 7.02
C ASN A 209 11.90 11.99 5.67
N TYR A 210 12.48 10.79 5.61
CA TYR A 210 12.60 9.95 4.41
C TYR A 210 11.29 9.75 3.62
N THR A 211 10.14 9.66 4.30
CA THR A 211 8.85 9.50 3.62
C THR A 211 8.47 10.75 2.80
N ARG A 212 8.96 11.94 3.17
CA ARG A 212 8.72 13.18 2.43
C ARG A 212 9.56 13.23 1.16
N HIS A 213 10.85 12.88 1.27
CA HIS A 213 11.75 12.75 0.11
C HIS A 213 11.16 11.81 -0.94
N ILE A 214 10.83 10.58 -0.54
CA ILE A 214 10.45 9.54 -1.48
C ILE A 214 9.08 9.80 -2.15
N ARG A 215 8.12 10.41 -1.45
CA ARG A 215 6.84 10.81 -2.06
C ARG A 215 7.05 11.81 -3.20
N GLY A 216 7.95 12.78 -3.02
CA GLY A 216 8.30 13.74 -4.06
C GLY A 216 8.92 13.06 -5.28
N VAL A 217 9.86 12.13 -5.06
CA VAL A 217 10.51 11.35 -6.14
C VAL A 217 9.48 10.53 -6.92
N VAL A 218 8.67 9.71 -6.24
CA VAL A 218 7.75 8.80 -6.94
C VAL A 218 6.60 9.54 -7.60
N ASN A 219 6.07 10.61 -6.98
CA ASN A 219 5.09 11.47 -7.65
C ASN A 219 5.67 12.10 -8.92
N ALA A 220 6.92 12.58 -8.90
CA ALA A 220 7.57 13.11 -10.10
C ALA A 220 7.77 12.04 -11.18
N VAL A 221 8.13 10.81 -10.80
CA VAL A 221 8.25 9.68 -11.74
C VAL A 221 6.91 9.36 -12.39
N VAL A 222 5.84 9.24 -11.61
CA VAL A 222 4.48 9.02 -12.14
C VAL A 222 4.06 10.18 -13.03
N ALA A 223 4.20 11.41 -12.55
CA ALA A 223 3.84 12.62 -13.26
C ALA A 223 4.62 12.79 -14.57
N SER A 224 5.88 12.38 -14.63
CA SER A 224 6.65 12.43 -15.88
C SER A 224 6.13 11.47 -16.95
N VAL A 225 5.42 10.41 -16.56
CA VAL A 225 4.82 9.44 -17.49
C VAL A 225 3.38 9.83 -17.83
N THR A 226 2.58 10.25 -16.85
CA THR A 226 1.16 10.61 -17.06
C THR A 226 1.01 12.03 -17.61
N GLY A 227 2.00 12.88 -17.37
CA GLY A 227 1.96 14.33 -17.48
C GLY A 227 0.82 14.97 -16.71
N ASP A 228 0.53 14.43 -15.53
CA ASP A 228 -0.37 14.98 -14.51
C ASP A 228 0.24 14.75 -13.12
N THR A 229 0.40 15.81 -12.33
CA THR A 229 0.95 15.76 -10.98
C THR A 229 -0.08 15.34 -9.93
N MET A 230 -1.37 15.38 -10.28
CA MET A 230 -2.49 15.06 -9.38
C MET A 230 -2.72 13.56 -9.29
N CYS A 231 -1.77 12.84 -8.71
CA CYS A 231 -1.88 11.40 -8.42
C CYS A 231 -1.74 11.09 -6.92
N TYR A 232 -2.20 9.90 -6.52
CA TYR A 232 -2.05 9.42 -5.15
C TYR A 232 -0.70 8.72 -4.97
N VAL A 233 0.16 9.28 -4.11
CA VAL A 233 1.43 8.65 -3.73
C VAL A 233 1.56 8.60 -2.21
N SER A 234 1.63 7.39 -1.68
CA SER A 234 1.75 7.13 -0.25
C SER A 234 3.09 6.46 0.06
N ALA A 235 3.79 6.92 1.10
CA ALA A 235 5.10 6.39 1.47
C ALA A 235 5.06 5.47 2.70
N GLY A 236 6.16 4.72 2.88
CA GLY A 236 6.27 3.64 3.85
C GLY A 236 5.63 2.39 3.25
N ALA A 237 6.42 1.64 2.50
CA ALA A 237 5.96 0.51 1.69
C ALA A 237 6.39 -0.83 2.33
N GLU A 238 6.47 -0.87 3.65
CA GLU A 238 6.85 -2.07 4.39
C GLU A 238 5.90 -3.22 4.00
N HIS A 239 6.44 -4.29 3.41
CA HIS A 239 5.71 -5.44 2.86
C HIS A 239 4.69 -5.12 1.73
N GLN A 240 4.83 -4.00 1.03
CA GLN A 240 3.90 -3.50 0.00
C GLN A 240 4.55 -3.47 -1.39
N GLY A 241 5.15 -4.57 -1.81
CA GLY A 241 6.08 -4.68 -2.93
C GLY A 241 7.49 -5.03 -2.44
N PRO A 242 8.47 -5.16 -3.35
CA PRO A 242 9.85 -5.42 -2.98
C PRO A 242 10.43 -4.21 -2.21
N PRO A 243 11.49 -4.44 -1.40
CA PRO A 243 12.18 -3.36 -0.69
C PRO A 243 12.61 -2.23 -1.62
N GLY A 244 12.30 -0.98 -1.24
CA GLY A 244 12.59 0.21 -2.06
C GLY A 244 11.61 0.44 -3.23
N GLY A 245 10.67 -0.47 -3.44
CA GLY A 245 9.65 -0.44 -4.48
C GLY A 245 8.26 -0.12 -3.95
N GLY A 246 7.25 -0.61 -4.68
CA GLY A 246 5.86 -0.46 -4.28
C GLY A 246 4.85 -0.86 -5.36
N VAL A 247 3.61 -1.17 -4.98
CA VAL A 247 2.50 -1.28 -5.94
C VAL A 247 2.27 0.05 -6.67
N VAL A 248 1.96 -0.03 -7.97
CA VAL A 248 1.39 1.07 -8.76
C VAL A 248 0.14 0.57 -9.47
N ALA A 249 -1.01 1.16 -9.13
CA ALA A 249 -2.31 0.83 -9.72
C ALA A 249 -2.86 2.02 -10.52
N VAL A 250 -3.55 1.71 -11.61
CA VAL A 250 -4.15 2.68 -12.54
C VAL A 250 -5.63 2.39 -12.63
N LEU A 251 -6.46 3.40 -12.33
CA LEU A 251 -7.88 3.39 -12.61
C LEU A 251 -8.14 4.20 -13.88
N ALA A 252 -8.79 3.60 -14.86
CA ALA A 252 -9.02 4.21 -16.16
C ALA A 252 -10.44 3.95 -16.66
N ARG A 253 -10.93 4.83 -17.54
CA ARG A 253 -12.15 4.61 -18.31
C ARG A 253 -11.90 3.57 -19.40
N THR A 254 -12.80 2.60 -19.52
CA THR A 254 -12.79 1.66 -20.65
C THR A 254 -12.97 2.44 -21.95
N SER A 255 -12.38 1.97 -23.06
CA SER A 255 -12.71 2.52 -24.37
C SER A 255 -14.20 2.32 -24.61
N THR A 256 -14.93 3.37 -24.98
CA THR A 256 -16.28 3.21 -25.52
C THR A 256 -16.17 2.32 -26.75
N ALA A 257 -16.99 1.27 -26.80
CA ALA A 257 -17.18 0.47 -28.02
C ALA A 257 -17.70 1.36 -29.17
#